data_AF-A0AAQ1TU10-F1
#
_entry.id   AF-A0AAQ1TU10-F1
#
_cell.length_a   1.000
_cell.length_b   1.000
_cell.length_c   1.000
_cell.angle_alpha   90.00
_cell.angle_beta   90.00
_cell.angle_gamma   90.00
#
_symmetry.space_group_name_H-M   'P 1'
#
loop_
_entity.id
_entity.type
_entity.pdbx_description
1 polymer ?
#
loop_
_entity_poly.entity_id
_entity_poly.type
_entity_poly.pdbx_seq_one_letter_code
_entity_poly.pdbx_strand_id
1 'polypeptide(L)'
;MFDPTRIDRTLRALRDAWEGQPELPLGTIFAMLANQGLGWGADDEELRAALESMARVHPPTLPLDDARVTRGLWLIVTESNRVTVDAERVIVRTTSKAGPGQPVSWKYSVIRAVGPGRPLAVTDAEGFEHRYGVVELITQLTPDNRSLEPDLAQFSQTVGAAFR
;
A
#
# COMPACT_ATOMS: atom_id res chain seq x y z
N MET A 1 -17.23 -35.20 5.09
CA MET A 1 -16.62 -34.51 6.26
C MET A 1 -15.68 -33.46 5.69
N PHE A 2 -15.70 -32.23 6.21
CA PHE A 2 -14.76 -31.19 5.77
C PHE A 2 -13.37 -31.41 6.37
N ASP A 3 -12.32 -30.98 5.66
CA ASP A 3 -10.93 -31.03 6.14
C ASP A 3 -10.73 -30.06 7.32
N PRO A 4 -10.39 -30.53 8.53
CA PRO A 4 -10.16 -29.66 9.68
C PRO A 4 -9.01 -28.66 9.50
N THR A 5 -8.02 -28.95 8.64
CA THR A 5 -6.89 -28.02 8.41
C THR A 5 -7.31 -26.72 7.73
N ARG A 6 -8.54 -26.64 7.20
CA ARG A 6 -9.13 -25.41 6.66
C ARG A 6 -9.23 -24.29 7.71
N ILE A 7 -9.45 -24.63 8.98
CA ILE A 7 -9.65 -23.64 10.07
C ILE A 7 -8.40 -22.77 10.21
N ASP A 8 -7.23 -23.38 10.32
CA ASP A 8 -5.97 -22.65 10.51
C ASP A 8 -5.64 -21.75 9.31
N ARG A 9 -5.97 -22.20 8.09
CA ARG A 9 -5.76 -21.39 6.87
C ARG A 9 -6.70 -20.19 6.84
N THR A 10 -7.97 -20.37 7.16
CA THR A 10 -8.95 -19.28 7.20
C THR A 10 -8.63 -18.27 8.31
N LEU A 11 -8.26 -18.74 9.50
CA LEU A 11 -7.86 -17.86 10.61
C LEU A 11 -6.58 -17.08 10.31
N ARG A 12 -5.62 -17.69 9.60
CA ARG A 12 -4.42 -16.98 9.13
C ARG A 12 -4.77 -15.89 8.12
N ALA A 13 -5.61 -16.18 7.11
CA ALA A 13 -6.03 -15.18 6.14
C ALA A 13 -6.79 -14.02 6.81
N LEU A 14 -7.65 -14.31 7.79
CA LEU A 14 -8.35 -13.28 8.57
C LEU A 14 -7.38 -12.43 9.37
N ARG A 15 -6.43 -13.08 10.06
CA ARG A 15 -5.38 -12.40 10.81
C ARG A 15 -4.60 -11.45 9.90
N ASP A 16 -4.10 -11.93 8.77
CA ASP A 16 -3.27 -11.14 7.87
C ASP A 16 -4.03 -9.92 7.32
N ALA A 17 -5.30 -10.10 6.93
CA ALA A 17 -6.16 -9.01 6.46
C ALA A 17 -6.45 -7.97 7.55
N TRP A 18 -6.56 -8.40 8.81
CA TRP A 18 -6.87 -7.52 9.93
C TRP A 18 -5.63 -6.82 10.50
N GLU A 19 -4.51 -7.53 10.65
CA GLU A 19 -3.22 -6.96 11.07
C GLU A 19 -2.71 -5.92 10.06
N GLY A 20 -3.05 -6.06 8.78
CA GLY A 20 -2.77 -5.04 7.76
C GLY A 20 -3.60 -3.76 7.89
N GLN A 21 -4.73 -3.79 8.61
CA GLN A 21 -5.67 -2.68 8.78
C GLN A 21 -6.14 -2.59 10.24
N PRO A 22 -5.24 -2.31 11.20
CA PRO A 22 -5.52 -2.44 12.63
C PRO A 22 -6.60 -1.48 13.16
N GLU A 23 -6.79 -0.34 12.49
CA GLU A 23 -7.82 0.64 12.84
C GLU A 23 -9.24 0.20 12.43
N LEU A 24 -9.39 -0.85 11.61
CA LEU A 24 -10.70 -1.40 11.28
C LEU A 24 -11.17 -2.36 12.37
N PRO A 25 -12.37 -2.15 12.96
CA PRO A 25 -13.00 -3.17 13.78
C PRO A 25 -13.25 -4.45 12.97
N LEU A 26 -13.14 -5.62 13.62
CA LEU A 26 -13.40 -6.91 12.97
C LEU A 26 -14.80 -6.98 12.31
N GLY A 27 -15.81 -6.39 12.95
CA GLY A 27 -17.15 -6.30 12.38
C GLY A 27 -17.20 -5.54 11.05
N THR A 28 -16.34 -4.52 10.86
CA THR A 28 -16.22 -3.78 9.61
C THR A 28 -15.60 -4.64 8.51
N ILE A 29 -14.61 -5.48 8.83
CA ILE A 29 -14.06 -6.46 7.87
C ILE A 29 -15.17 -7.38 7.37
N PHE A 30 -15.99 -7.94 8.27
CA PHE A 30 -17.12 -8.77 7.85
C PHE A 30 -18.16 -8.00 7.04
N ALA A 31 -18.44 -6.75 7.37
CA ALA A 31 -19.33 -5.91 6.55
C ALA A 31 -18.76 -5.65 5.15
N MET A 32 -17.45 -5.43 5.02
CA MET A 32 -16.78 -5.29 3.72
C MET A 32 -16.88 -6.57 2.88
N LEU A 33 -16.68 -7.74 3.51
CA LEU A 33 -16.84 -9.04 2.84
C LEU A 33 -18.30 -9.28 2.41
N ALA A 34 -19.27 -8.96 3.27
CA ALA A 34 -20.69 -9.06 2.94
C ALA A 34 -21.07 -8.17 1.75
N ASN A 35 -20.50 -6.96 1.64
CA ASN A 35 -20.68 -6.08 0.48
C ASN A 35 -20.11 -6.66 -0.83
N GLN A 36 -19.20 -7.65 -0.75
CA GLN A 36 -18.69 -8.41 -1.90
C GLN A 36 -19.52 -9.66 -2.20
N GLY A 37 -20.65 -9.86 -1.50
CA GLY A 37 -21.51 -11.03 -1.65
C GLY A 37 -21.11 -12.21 -0.76
N LEU A 38 -20.09 -12.06 0.08
CA LEU A 38 -19.63 -13.11 0.99
C LEU A 38 -20.45 -13.06 2.28
N GLY A 39 -21.62 -13.69 2.23
CA GLY A 39 -22.56 -13.78 3.34
C GLY A 39 -22.82 -15.21 3.78
N TRP A 40 -24.05 -15.47 4.25
CA TRP A 40 -24.50 -16.81 4.61
C TRP A 40 -24.43 -17.76 3.40
N GLY A 41 -23.67 -18.86 3.55
CA GLY A 41 -23.51 -19.88 2.51
C GLY A 41 -22.33 -19.66 1.55
N ALA A 42 -21.50 -18.62 1.76
CA ALA A 42 -20.25 -18.47 1.04
C ALA A 42 -19.31 -19.67 1.31
N ASP A 43 -18.58 -20.08 0.28
CA ASP A 43 -17.59 -21.14 0.45
C ASP A 43 -16.38 -20.63 1.22
N ASP A 44 -15.76 -21.51 2.02
CA ASP A 44 -14.58 -21.16 2.82
C ASP A 44 -13.42 -20.69 1.93
N GLU A 45 -13.32 -21.25 0.73
CA GLU A 45 -12.31 -20.88 -0.26
C GLU A 45 -12.53 -19.48 -0.83
N GLU A 46 -13.78 -19.09 -1.09
CA GLU A 46 -14.13 -17.74 -1.55
C GLU A 46 -13.86 -16.71 -0.45
N LEU A 47 -14.23 -17.02 0.79
CA LEU A 47 -13.92 -16.19 1.94
C LEU A 47 -12.41 -16.00 2.11
N ARG A 48 -11.65 -17.10 2.04
CA ARG A 48 -10.18 -17.06 2.13
C ARG A 48 -9.58 -16.23 1.00
N ALA A 49 -10.01 -16.44 -0.24
CA ALA A 49 -9.51 -15.69 -1.39
C ALA A 49 -9.76 -14.18 -1.26
N ALA A 50 -10.91 -13.78 -0.71
CA ALA A 50 -11.23 -12.37 -0.47
C ALA A 50 -10.39 -11.75 0.66
N LEU A 51 -10.22 -12.46 1.78
CA LEU A 51 -9.32 -12.04 2.87
C LEU A 51 -7.89 -11.88 2.37
N GLU A 52 -7.39 -12.84 1.58
CA GLU A 52 -6.06 -12.74 0.96
C GLU A 52 -5.98 -11.58 -0.03
N SER A 53 -7.09 -11.24 -0.71
CA SER A 53 -7.15 -10.05 -1.57
C SER A 53 -7.02 -8.76 -0.77
N MET A 54 -7.71 -8.68 0.38
CA MET A 54 -7.55 -7.56 1.31
C MET A 54 -6.11 -7.45 1.81
N ALA A 55 -5.50 -8.56 2.22
CA ALA A 55 -4.11 -8.61 2.69
C ALA A 55 -3.09 -8.30 1.58
N ARG A 56 -3.40 -8.57 0.30
CA ARG A 56 -2.53 -8.13 -0.82
C ARG A 56 -2.49 -6.61 -0.95
N VAL A 57 -3.65 -5.96 -0.79
CA VAL A 57 -3.74 -4.49 -0.85
C VAL A 57 -3.18 -3.85 0.41
N HIS A 58 -3.52 -4.39 1.59
CA HIS A 58 -3.07 -3.90 2.89
C HIS A 58 -2.37 -5.03 3.66
N PRO A 59 -1.06 -5.26 3.42
CA PRO A 59 -0.38 -6.38 4.02
C PRO A 59 -0.02 -6.12 5.49
N PRO A 60 0.03 -7.17 6.32
CA PRO A 60 0.46 -7.06 7.72
C PRO A 60 1.96 -6.77 7.84
N THR A 61 2.73 -7.00 6.78
CA THR A 61 4.16 -6.69 6.69
C THR A 61 4.50 -6.31 5.26
N LEU A 62 5.33 -5.29 5.07
CA LEU A 62 5.81 -4.88 3.76
C LEU A 62 6.49 -6.07 3.06
N PRO A 63 6.08 -6.46 1.84
CA PRO A 63 6.73 -7.55 1.12
C PRO A 63 8.14 -7.14 0.70
N LEU A 64 9.13 -7.74 1.36
CA LEU A 64 10.55 -7.51 1.14
C LEU A 64 11.24 -8.83 0.76
N ASP A 65 12.20 -8.74 -0.15
CA ASP A 65 13.16 -9.79 -0.48
C ASP A 65 14.57 -9.20 -0.30
N ASP A 66 15.38 -9.88 0.52
CA ASP A 66 16.67 -9.37 1.02
C ASP A 66 16.60 -7.90 1.49
N ALA A 67 15.60 -7.60 2.32
CA ALA A 67 15.32 -6.26 2.86
C ALA A 67 15.03 -5.15 1.81
N ARG A 68 14.68 -5.53 0.57
CA ARG A 68 14.27 -4.59 -0.48
C ARG A 68 12.91 -4.95 -1.07
N VAL A 69 12.17 -3.94 -1.52
CA VAL A 69 10.99 -4.20 -2.35
C VAL A 69 11.48 -4.72 -3.69
N THR A 70 10.91 -5.82 -4.18
CA THR A 70 11.21 -6.35 -5.52
C THR A 70 10.06 -6.21 -6.50
N ARG A 71 8.84 -6.00 -6.00
CA ARG A 71 7.63 -5.90 -6.83
C ARG A 71 6.63 -4.90 -6.25
N GLY A 72 5.96 -4.20 -7.16
CA GLY A 72 4.90 -3.25 -6.84
C GLY A 72 5.40 -1.88 -6.39
N LEU A 73 4.45 -0.98 -6.19
CA LEU A 73 4.64 0.33 -5.62
C LEU A 73 3.88 0.36 -4.29
N TRP A 74 4.54 0.73 -3.21
CA TRP A 74 3.96 0.67 -1.87
C TRP A 74 3.87 2.06 -1.27
N LEU A 75 2.72 2.36 -0.69
CA LEU A 75 2.52 3.52 0.17
C LEU A 75 2.54 3.06 1.62
N ILE A 76 3.42 3.65 2.42
CA ILE A 76 3.51 3.46 3.85
C ILE A 76 3.09 4.76 4.51
N VAL A 77 2.04 4.71 5.31
CA VAL A 77 1.53 5.85 6.08
C VAL A 77 2.05 5.73 7.50
N THR A 78 2.57 6.84 8.01
CA THR A 78 2.99 7.03 9.40
C THR A 78 2.29 8.28 9.94
N GLU A 79 2.41 8.51 11.24
CA GLU A 79 1.85 9.65 11.96
C GLU A 79 2.10 11.02 11.28
N SER A 80 3.26 11.19 10.63
CA SER A 80 3.69 12.47 10.06
C SER A 80 4.26 12.38 8.65
N ASN A 81 4.30 11.19 8.05
CA ASN A 81 4.87 10.97 6.72
C ASN A 81 4.05 10.00 5.89
N ARG A 82 4.03 10.27 4.58
CA ARG A 82 3.64 9.34 3.52
C ARG A 82 4.89 8.95 2.75
N VAL A 83 5.29 7.69 2.88
CA VAL A 83 6.50 7.15 2.26
C VAL A 83 6.09 6.23 1.12
N THR A 84 6.41 6.60 -0.11
CA THR A 84 6.22 5.74 -1.27
C THR A 84 7.53 5.00 -1.55
N VAL A 85 7.47 3.69 -1.79
CA VAL A 85 8.65 2.88 -2.07
C VAL A 85 8.41 1.90 -3.21
N ASP A 86 9.40 1.80 -4.08
CA ASP A 86 9.48 0.80 -5.15
C ASP A 86 10.81 0.03 -5.06
N ALA A 87 11.18 -0.67 -6.12
CA ALA A 87 12.38 -1.48 -6.16
C ALA A 87 13.70 -0.69 -6.17
N GLU A 88 13.68 0.62 -6.40
CA GLU A 88 14.89 1.44 -6.53
C GLU A 88 14.95 2.59 -5.51
N ARG A 89 13.80 3.19 -5.21
CA ARG A 89 13.74 4.50 -4.56
C ARG A 89 12.68 4.55 -3.47
N VAL A 90 12.94 5.46 -2.54
CA VAL A 90 11.98 5.92 -1.55
C VAL A 90 11.65 7.39 -1.83
N ILE A 91 10.37 7.74 -1.74
CA ILE A 91 9.87 9.11 -1.84
C ILE A 91 9.16 9.43 -0.53
N VAL A 92 9.69 10.39 0.22
CA VAL A 92 9.13 10.80 1.51
C VAL A 92 8.37 12.09 1.33
N ARG A 93 7.12 12.12 1.79
CA ARG A 93 6.29 13.32 1.85
C ARG A 93 5.87 13.55 3.29
N THR A 94 6.28 14.68 3.87
CA THR A 94 5.89 15.06 5.22
C THR A 94 4.47 15.62 5.21
N THR A 95 3.62 15.14 6.12
CA THR A 95 2.22 15.55 6.27
C THR A 95 1.99 16.42 7.50
N SER A 96 3.06 16.94 8.11
CA SER A 96 2.99 17.74 9.33
C SER A 96 2.17 19.02 9.17
N LYS A 97 1.64 19.52 10.31
CA LYS A 97 0.83 20.75 10.38
C LYS A 97 1.54 22.03 9.90
N ALA A 98 2.86 22.01 9.75
CA ALA A 98 3.63 23.15 9.23
C ALA A 98 3.49 23.34 7.70
N GLY A 99 2.74 22.46 7.03
CA GLY A 99 2.52 22.46 5.59
C GLY A 99 3.26 21.29 4.91
N PRO A 100 2.83 20.89 3.70
CA PRO A 100 3.50 19.83 2.95
C PRO A 100 4.90 20.32 2.55
N GLY A 101 5.93 19.73 3.17
CA GLY A 101 7.31 19.93 2.73
C GLY A 101 7.51 19.40 1.31
N GLN A 102 8.55 19.88 0.62
CA GLN A 102 8.90 19.35 -0.70
C GLN A 102 9.20 17.85 -0.59
N PRO A 103 8.59 17.00 -1.44
CA PRO A 103 8.90 15.58 -1.47
C PRO A 103 10.38 15.33 -1.75
N VAL A 104 11.00 14.41 -1.00
CA VAL A 104 12.40 14.03 -1.21
C VAL A 104 12.45 12.61 -1.75
N SER A 105 13.15 12.41 -2.87
CA SER A 105 13.37 11.10 -3.50
C SER A 105 14.84 10.71 -3.47
N TRP A 106 15.14 9.50 -3.03
CA TRP A 106 16.50 8.98 -2.92
C TRP A 106 16.52 7.44 -3.08
N LYS A 107 17.69 6.89 -3.39
CA LYS A 107 17.91 5.45 -3.51
C LYS A 107 18.20 4.85 -2.14
N TYR A 108 17.69 3.65 -1.88
CA TYR A 108 17.90 2.96 -0.61
C TYR A 108 18.58 1.60 -0.80
N SER A 109 19.32 1.19 0.23
CA SER A 109 19.97 -0.11 0.29
C SER A 109 19.12 -1.13 1.06
N VAL A 110 18.55 -0.75 2.20
CA VAL A 110 17.88 -1.67 3.14
C VAL A 110 16.63 -1.04 3.75
N ILE A 111 15.55 -1.80 3.84
CA ILE A 111 14.37 -1.49 4.66
C ILE A 111 14.24 -2.55 5.74
N ARG A 112 14.14 -2.14 7.01
CA ARG A 112 13.87 -3.10 8.09
C ARG A 112 12.46 -3.67 7.94
N ALA A 113 12.28 -4.95 8.27
CA ALA A 113 10.97 -5.59 8.26
C ALA A 113 9.95 -4.76 9.07
N VAL A 114 8.88 -4.33 8.41
CA VAL A 114 7.94 -3.33 8.94
C VAL A 114 6.50 -3.71 8.58
N GLY A 115 5.57 -3.33 9.45
CA GLY A 115 4.13 -3.53 9.34
C GLY A 115 3.42 -2.49 10.19
N PRO A 116 2.08 -2.39 10.15
CA PRO A 116 1.33 -1.52 11.06
C PRO A 116 1.74 -1.73 12.53
N GLY A 117 1.86 -0.63 13.28
CA GLY A 117 2.34 -0.61 14.67
C GLY A 117 3.85 -0.76 14.85
N ARG A 118 4.65 -0.81 13.77
CA ARG A 118 6.12 -0.96 13.83
C ARG A 118 6.85 0.29 13.31
N PRO A 119 8.05 0.61 13.82
CA PRO A 119 8.82 1.75 13.35
C PRO A 119 9.34 1.54 11.92
N LEU A 120 9.21 2.56 11.07
CA LEU A 120 9.78 2.57 9.73
C LEU A 120 11.22 3.09 9.77
N ALA A 121 12.16 2.22 9.37
CA ALA A 121 13.57 2.55 9.21
C ALA A 121 14.07 2.12 7.83
N VAL A 122 14.69 3.08 7.12
CA VAL A 122 15.19 2.88 5.76
C VAL A 122 16.63 3.38 5.70
N THR A 123 17.54 2.54 5.20
CA THR A 123 18.96 2.87 5.02
C THR A 123 19.19 3.32 3.59
N ASP A 124 19.83 4.48 3.40
CA ASP A 124 20.19 5.00 2.07
C ASP A 124 21.32 4.22 1.40
N ALA A 125 21.66 4.63 0.18
CA ALA A 125 22.71 3.99 -0.61
C ALA A 125 24.11 4.20 0.00
N GLU A 126 24.27 5.23 0.83
CA GLU A 126 25.50 5.59 1.52
C GLU A 126 25.63 4.90 2.90
N GLY A 127 24.56 4.27 3.39
CA GLY A 127 24.56 3.49 4.64
C GLY A 127 23.99 4.22 5.86
N PHE A 128 23.35 5.39 5.69
CA PHE A 128 22.71 6.12 6.79
C PHE A 128 21.27 5.66 6.99
N GLU A 129 20.92 5.37 8.25
CA GLU A 129 19.56 4.97 8.64
C GLU A 129 18.68 6.20 8.89
N HIS A 130 17.57 6.28 8.15
CA HIS A 130 16.52 7.28 8.31
C HIS A 130 15.29 6.67 8.99
N ARG A 131 14.71 7.36 9.97
CA ARG A 131 13.52 6.91 10.72
C ARG A 131 12.33 7.82 10.47
N TYR A 132 11.18 7.22 10.20
CA TYR A 132 9.98 7.95 9.76
C TYR A 132 8.78 7.83 10.69
N GLY A 133 8.98 7.28 11.89
CA GLY A 133 7.92 7.09 12.90
C GLY A 133 7.29 5.70 12.82
N VAL A 134 6.15 5.53 13.50
CA VAL A 134 5.40 4.28 13.53
C VAL A 134 4.47 4.19 12.32
N VAL A 135 4.44 3.03 11.67
CA VAL A 135 3.55 2.77 10.53
C VAL A 135 2.12 2.56 11.01
N GLU A 136 1.19 3.26 10.37
CA GLU A 136 -0.25 3.13 10.60
C GLU A 136 -0.89 2.20 9.57
N LEU A 137 -0.44 2.28 8.31
CA LEU A 137 -1.02 1.54 7.19
C LEU A 137 0.01 1.31 6.09
N ILE A 138 -0.03 0.13 5.47
CA ILE A 138 0.67 -0.17 4.22
C ILE A 138 -0.38 -0.39 3.14
N THR A 139 -0.17 0.17 1.95
CA THR A 139 -1.06 0.01 0.81
C THR A 139 -0.27 -0.28 -0.45
N GLN A 140 -0.61 -1.36 -1.15
CA GLN A 140 -0.14 -1.57 -2.51
C GLN A 140 -0.85 -0.58 -3.42
N LEU A 141 -0.08 0.28 -4.09
CA LEU A 141 -0.61 1.19 -5.08
C LEU A 141 -0.72 0.47 -6.42
N THR A 142 -1.87 0.65 -7.08
CA THR A 142 -2.01 0.30 -8.48
C THR A 142 -1.20 1.29 -9.31
N PRO A 143 -0.30 0.85 -10.21
CA PRO A 143 0.39 1.74 -11.12
C PRO A 143 -0.64 2.50 -11.96
N ASP A 144 -0.70 3.82 -11.78
CA ASP A 144 -1.51 4.68 -12.62
C ASP A 144 -0.67 5.09 -13.84
N ASN A 145 -0.87 4.38 -14.95
CA ASN A 145 -0.10 4.58 -16.18
C ASN A 145 -0.74 5.63 -17.11
N ARG A 146 -1.55 6.55 -16.57
CA ARG A 146 -2.09 7.66 -17.34
C ARG A 146 -0.95 8.58 -17.77
N SER A 147 -0.62 8.57 -19.06
CA SER A 147 0.31 9.52 -19.67
C SER A 147 -0.17 10.95 -19.39
N LEU A 148 0.66 11.74 -18.70
CA LEU A 148 0.48 13.18 -18.53
C LEU A 148 1.10 13.97 -19.69
N GLU A 149 1.21 13.36 -20.87
CA GLU A 149 1.55 14.08 -22.08
C GLU A 149 0.44 15.13 -22.29
N PRO A 150 0.72 16.44 -22.18
CA PRO A 150 -0.26 17.41 -22.60
C PRO A 150 -0.55 17.14 -24.07
N ASP A 151 -1.83 17.02 -24.43
CA ASP A 151 -2.26 16.90 -25.82
C ASP A 151 -1.99 18.25 -26.53
N LEU A 152 -0.72 18.48 -26.88
CA LEU A 152 -0.23 19.68 -27.56
C LEU A 152 -0.83 19.80 -28.97
N ALA A 153 -1.47 18.77 -29.49
CA ALA A 153 -2.19 18.82 -30.76
C ALA A 153 -3.50 19.63 -30.67
N GLN A 154 -4.14 19.73 -29.49
CA GLN A 154 -5.36 20.51 -29.30
C GLN A 154 -5.11 22.02 -29.16
N PHE A 155 -3.93 22.44 -28.69
CA PHE A 155 -3.59 23.87 -28.60
C PHE A 155 -3.35 24.54 -29.96
N SER A 156 -3.05 23.75 -31.01
CA SER A 156 -2.73 24.30 -32.32
C SER A 156 -3.96 24.62 -33.19
N GLN A 157 -5.16 24.15 -32.84
CA GLN A 157 -6.39 24.48 -33.58
C GLN A 157 -7.09 25.75 -33.10
N THR A 158 -6.86 26.20 -31.85
CA THR A 158 -7.56 27.39 -31.32
C THR A 158 -6.89 28.71 -31.71
N VAL A 159 -5.60 28.72 -32.08
CA VAL A 159 -4.90 29.97 -32.45
C VAL A 159 -5.05 30.30 -33.96
N GLY A 160 -5.40 29.31 -34.79
CA GLY A 160 -5.59 29.51 -36.24
C GLY A 160 -6.92 30.14 -36.65
N ALA A 161 -7.93 30.18 -35.76
CA ALA A 161 -9.27 30.69 -36.06
C ALA A 161 -9.49 32.17 -35.69
N ALA A 162 -8.48 32.84 -35.11
CA ALA A 162 -8.56 34.26 -34.73
C ALA A 162 -7.93 35.23 -35.74
N PHE A 163 -7.42 34.72 -36.87
CA PHE A 163 -6.81 35.54 -37.95
C PHE A 163 -7.24 35.07 -39.36
N ARG A 164 -8.54 34.99 -39.59
CA ARG A 164 -9.12 35.11 -40.95
C ARG A 164 -10.39 35.95 -40.92
#